data_AF-A0AAV9ZK34-F1
#
_entry.id   AF-A0AAV9ZK34-F1
#
_cell.length_a   1.000
_cell.length_b   1.000
_cell.length_c   1.000
_cell.angle_alpha   90.00
_cell.angle_beta   90.00
_cell.angle_gamma   90.00
#
_symmetry.space_group_name_H-M   'P 1'
#
loop_
_entity.id
_entity.type
_entity.pdbx_description
1 polymer ?
#
loop_
_entity_poly.entity_id
_entity_poly.type
_entity_poly.pdbx_seq_one_letter_code
_entity_poly.pdbx_strand_id
1 'polypeptide(L)'
;MNTDQQLSNLRDAYHALHNDVLSALRTMVGDPPSLNAVRDRALALASAAEMHRAVFPPDEYATLQTSITDMVTALDPAYHDSTDPPS
;
A
#
# COMPACT_ATOMS: atom_id res chain seq x y z
N MET A 1 23.05 -9.15 -1.29
CA MET A 1 22.38 -7.92 -1.74
C MET A 1 22.88 -6.79 -0.86
N ASN A 2 23.27 -5.64 -1.41
CA ASN A 2 23.75 -4.51 -0.61
C ASN A 2 22.55 -3.82 0.07
N THR A 3 22.69 -3.33 1.29
CA THR A 3 21.59 -2.70 2.07
C THR A 3 20.99 -1.50 1.35
N ASP A 4 21.81 -0.75 0.61
CA ASP A 4 21.37 0.40 -0.19
C ASP A 4 20.45 -0.02 -1.35
N GLN A 5 20.77 -1.13 -2.01
CA GLN A 5 19.93 -1.67 -3.09
C GLN A 5 18.58 -2.14 -2.54
N GLN A 6 18.58 -2.73 -1.35
CA GLN A 6 17.37 -3.21 -0.71
C GLN A 6 16.45 -2.07 -0.29
N LEU A 7 17.02 -1.00 0.28
CA LEU A 7 16.29 0.22 0.59
C LEU A 7 15.73 0.89 -0.68
N SER A 8 16.52 0.97 -1.76
CA SER A 8 16.04 1.49 -3.05
C SER A 8 14.85 0.70 -3.58
N ASN A 9 14.94 -0.64 -3.58
CA ASN A 9 13.86 -1.50 -4.07
C ASN A 9 12.57 -1.31 -3.25
N LEU A 10 12.67 -1.11 -1.93
CA LEU A 10 11.52 -0.88 -1.07
C LEU A 10 10.89 0.50 -1.31
N ARG A 11 11.70 1.53 -1.57
CA ARG A 11 11.22 2.86 -1.97
C ARG A 11 10.52 2.82 -3.33
N ASP A 12 11.09 2.13 -4.31
CA ASP A 12 10.48 1.95 -5.63
C ASP A 12 9.14 1.22 -5.53
N ALA A 13 9.08 0.17 -4.69
CA ALA A 13 7.84 -0.55 -4.41
C ALA A 13 6.79 0.33 -3.73
N TYR A 14 7.19 1.20 -2.80
CA TYR A 14 6.30 2.19 -2.19
C TYR A 14 5.73 3.17 -3.22
N HIS A 15 6.57 3.73 -4.09
CA HIS A 15 6.11 4.66 -5.13
C HIS A 15 5.14 4.00 -6.11
N ALA A 16 5.41 2.76 -6.52
CA ALA A 16 4.49 1.99 -7.36
C ALA A 16 3.15 1.74 -6.66
N LEU A 17 3.18 1.29 -5.39
CA LEU A 17 1.98 1.06 -4.59
C LEU A 17 1.14 2.34 -4.44
N HIS A 18 1.78 3.47 -4.15
CA HIS A 18 1.08 4.75 -3.99
C HIS A 18 0.32 5.13 -5.27
N ASN A 19 0.93 4.95 -6.44
CA ASN A 19 0.26 5.18 -7.72
C ASN A 19 -0.91 4.21 -7.96
N ASP A 20 -0.72 2.94 -7.62
CA ASP A 20 -1.75 1.91 -7.77
C ASP A 20 -2.96 2.21 -6.86
N VAL A 21 -2.73 2.63 -5.60
CA VAL A 21 -3.78 3.05 -4.66
C VAL A 21 -4.55 4.26 -5.20
N LEU A 22 -3.85 5.29 -5.68
CA LEU A 22 -4.51 6.46 -6.26
C LEU A 22 -5.34 6.11 -7.50
N SER A 23 -4.85 5.20 -8.33
CA SER A 23 -5.59 4.70 -9.49
C SER A 23 -6.83 3.92 -9.07
N ALA A 24 -6.68 3.02 -8.09
CA ALA A 24 -7.75 2.18 -7.56
C ALA A 24 -8.91 3.00 -6.99
N LEU A 25 -8.60 3.97 -6.13
CA LEU A 25 -9.60 4.84 -5.51
C LEU A 25 -10.36 5.71 -6.52
N ARG A 26 -9.79 5.96 -7.71
CA ARG A 26 -10.42 6.79 -8.76
C ARG A 26 -11.17 5.99 -9.80
N THR A 27 -10.69 4.79 -10.14
CA THR A 27 -11.12 4.08 -11.35
C THR A 27 -11.70 2.70 -11.08
N MET A 28 -11.49 2.15 -9.89
CA MET A 28 -11.86 0.77 -9.53
C MET A 28 -12.88 0.73 -8.37
N VAL A 29 -13.58 1.84 -8.14
CA VAL A 29 -14.75 1.86 -7.24
C VAL A 29 -15.80 0.93 -7.85
N GLY A 30 -16.21 -0.10 -7.12
CA GLY A 30 -17.08 -1.15 -7.68
C GLY A 30 -16.38 -2.45 -8.10
N ASP A 31 -15.05 -2.54 -7.98
CA ASP A 31 -14.27 -3.74 -8.36
C ASP A 31 -13.51 -4.33 -7.14
N PRO A 32 -14.20 -5.13 -6.29
CA PRO A 32 -13.63 -5.67 -5.06
C PRO A 32 -12.37 -6.53 -5.27
N PRO A 33 -12.26 -7.38 -6.32
CA PRO A 33 -11.04 -8.11 -6.61
C PRO A 33 -9.81 -7.21 -6.80
N SER A 34 -9.95 -6.12 -7.56
CA SER A 34 -8.85 -5.20 -7.80
C SER A 34 -8.48 -4.40 -6.55
N LEU A 35 -9.46 -3.96 -5.77
CA LEU A 35 -9.23 -3.29 -4.49
C LEU A 35 -8.51 -4.21 -3.49
N ASN A 36 -8.90 -5.48 -3.40
CA ASN A 36 -8.22 -6.47 -2.57
C ASN A 36 -6.79 -6.72 -3.03
N ALA A 37 -6.54 -6.82 -4.33
CA ALA A 37 -5.18 -7.02 -4.85
C ALA A 37 -4.23 -5.86 -4.47
N VAL A 38 -4.72 -4.61 -4.51
CA VAL A 38 -3.93 -3.44 -4.09
C VAL A 38 -3.71 -3.45 -2.57
N ARG A 39 -4.75 -3.82 -1.80
CA ARG A 39 -4.65 -3.97 -0.34
C ARG A 39 -3.63 -5.04 0.07
N ASP A 40 -3.64 -6.20 -0.58
CA ASP A 40 -2.69 -7.27 -0.31
C ASP A 40 -1.24 -6.84 -0.62
N ARG A 41 -1.04 -6.06 -1.69
CA ARG A 41 0.28 -5.48 -2.00
C ARG A 41 0.74 -4.49 -0.94
N ALA A 42 -0.17 -3.69 -0.38
CA ALA A 42 0.14 -2.78 0.73
C ALA A 42 0.60 -3.55 1.98
N LEU A 43 -0.11 -4.61 2.34
CA LEU A 43 0.25 -5.48 3.48
C LEU A 43 1.57 -6.20 3.25
N ALA A 44 1.81 -6.70 2.03
CA ALA A 44 3.08 -7.34 1.67
C ALA A 44 4.26 -6.36 1.77
N LEU A 45 4.08 -5.11 1.33
CA LEU A 45 5.11 -4.08 1.47
C LEU A 45 5.40 -3.75 2.94
N ALA A 46 4.37 -3.60 3.79
CA ALA A 46 4.55 -3.37 5.23
C ALA A 46 5.33 -4.52 5.89
N SER A 47 4.99 -5.76 5.56
CA SER A 47 5.71 -6.95 6.05
C SER A 47 7.17 -6.95 5.60
N ALA A 48 7.44 -6.68 4.32
CA ALA A 48 8.79 -6.59 3.79
C ALA A 48 9.60 -5.45 4.45
N ALA A 49 8.98 -4.30 4.69
CA ALA A 49 9.61 -3.19 5.37
C ALA A 49 9.97 -3.53 6.82
N GLU A 50 9.09 -4.21 7.58
CA GLU A 50 9.38 -4.63 8.96
C GLU A 50 10.51 -5.67 9.01
N MET A 51 10.49 -6.69 8.13
CA MET A 51 11.59 -7.66 8.02
C MET A 51 12.94 -7.01 7.73
N HIS A 52 12.92 -5.82 7.12
CA HIS A 52 14.10 -5.07 6.71
C HIS A 52 14.25 -3.76 7.47
N ARG A 53 13.59 -3.60 8.62
CA ARG A 53 13.56 -2.36 9.39
C ARG A 53 14.93 -1.74 9.64
N ALA A 54 15.96 -2.57 9.84
CA ALA A 54 17.33 -2.13 10.09
C ALA A 54 17.98 -1.36 8.93
N VAL A 55 17.46 -1.46 7.71
CA VAL A 55 17.99 -0.72 6.54
C VAL A 55 17.36 0.67 6.39
N PHE A 56 16.26 0.95 7.12
CA PHE A 56 15.59 2.23 7.06
C PHE A 56 16.15 3.21 8.11
N PRO A 57 16.26 4.50 7.75
CA PRO A 57 16.24 5.57 8.73
C PRO A 57 14.96 5.49 9.58
N PRO A 58 15.02 5.66 10.92
CA PRO A 58 13.85 5.50 11.80
C PRO A 58 12.65 6.37 11.40
N ASP A 59 12.89 7.63 11.02
CA ASP A 59 11.85 8.57 10.62
C ASP A 59 11.19 8.17 9.29
N GLU A 60 11.99 7.64 8.37
CA GLU A 60 11.50 7.14 7.08
C GLU A 60 10.64 5.90 7.28
N TYR A 61 11.05 5.00 8.16
CA TYR A 61 10.26 3.81 8.51
C TYR A 61 8.91 4.18 9.14
N ALA A 62 8.92 5.11 10.09
CA ALA A 62 7.69 5.59 10.73
C ALA A 62 6.75 6.23 9.70
N THR A 63 7.28 7.04 8.79
CA THR A 63 6.50 7.64 7.69
C THR A 63 5.91 6.58 6.78
N LEU A 64 6.69 5.58 6.37
CA LEU A 64 6.23 4.47 5.52
C LEU A 64 5.08 3.69 6.16
N GLN A 65 5.19 3.35 7.45
CA GLN A 65 4.15 2.63 8.19
C GLN A 65 2.85 3.43 8.27
N THR A 66 2.92 4.72 8.59
CA THR A 66 1.75 5.62 8.59
C THR A 66 1.12 5.68 7.20
N SER A 67 1.91 5.92 6.15
CA SER A 67 1.39 6.01 4.79
C SER A 67 0.74 4.71 4.30
N ILE A 68 1.30 3.54 4.60
CA ILE A 68 0.68 2.27 4.24
C ILE A 68 -0.63 2.06 5.02
N THR A 69 -0.68 2.43 6.30
CA THR A 69 -1.89 2.35 7.12
C THR A 69 -3.00 3.24 6.55
N ASP A 70 -2.65 4.46 6.14
CA ASP A 70 -3.59 5.40 5.52
C ASP A 70 -4.12 4.86 4.18
N MET A 71 -3.26 4.24 3.36
CA MET A 71 -3.66 3.61 2.09
C MET A 71 -4.66 2.48 2.31
N VAL A 72 -4.37 1.56 3.25
CA VAL A 72 -5.30 0.45 3.57
C VAL A 72 -6.62 0.99 4.10
N THR A 73 -6.58 1.98 4.99
CA THR A 73 -7.77 2.62 5.55
C THR A 73 -8.60 3.31 4.48
N ALA A 74 -7.99 3.88 3.44
CA ALA A 74 -8.72 4.48 2.32
C ALA A 74 -9.34 3.44 1.36
N LEU A 75 -8.74 2.25 1.24
CA LEU A 75 -9.26 1.17 0.39
C LEU A 75 -10.47 0.47 1.01
N ASP A 76 -10.54 0.36 2.34
CA ASP A 76 -11.62 -0.35 3.04
C ASP A 76 -13.03 0.26 2.78
N PRO A 77 -13.25 1.59 2.79
CA PRO A 77 -14.53 2.19 2.37
C PRO A 77 -14.86 1.94 0.91
N ALA A 78 -13.88 2.06 0.00
CA ALA A 78 -14.09 1.81 -1.43
C ALA A 78 -14.55 0.36 -1.72
N TYR A 79 -14.12 -0.58 -0.87
CA TYR A 79 -14.59 -1.96 -0.90
C TYR A 79 -16.04 -2.08 -0.41
N HIS A 80 -16.43 -1.35 0.63
CA HIS A 80 -17.79 -1.38 1.18
C HIS A 80 -18.82 -0.68 0.28
N ASP A 81 -18.45 0.47 -0.28
CA ASP A 81 -19.28 1.23 -1.23
C ASP A 81 -19.53 0.45 -2.53
N SER A 82 -18.61 -0.45 -2.90
CA SER A 82 -18.80 -1.37 -4.04
C SER A 82 -19.88 -2.42 -3.81
N THR A 83 -20.20 -2.74 -2.55
CA THR A 83 -21.14 -3.81 -2.22
C THR A 83 -22.58 -3.33 -2.02
N ASP A 84 -22.82 -2.02 -2.02
CA ASP A 84 -24.18 -1.47 -1.92
C ASP A 84 -24.81 -1.35 -3.31
N PRO A 85 -25.84 -2.16 -3.66
CA PRO A 85 -26.58 -1.96 -4.90
C PRO A 85 -27.38 -0.65 -4.83
N PRO A 86 -27.53 0.10 -5.94
CA PRO A 86 -28.39 1.27 -5.95
C PRO A 86 -29.86 0.84 -5.75
N SER A 87 -30.51 1.43 -4.75
CA SER A 87 -31.95 1.34 -4.48
C SER A 87 -32.79 2.00 -5.57
#